data_AF-A0A8T7JTM7-F1
#
_entry.id   AF-A0A8T7JTM7-F1
#
_cell.length_a   1.000
_cell.length_b   1.000
_cell.length_c   1.000
_cell.angle_alpha   90.00
_cell.angle_beta   90.00
_cell.angle_gamma   90.00
#
_symmetry.space_group_name_H-M   'P 1'
#
loop_
_entity.id
_entity.type
_entity.pdbx_description
1 polymer ?
#
loop_
_entity_poly.entity_id
_entity_poly.type
_entity_poly.pdbx_seq_one_letter_code
_entity_poly.pdbx_strand_id
1 'polypeptide(L)'
;MPRKILIFVFSVTAVALIAQLPIFPLISEMREITQDGESLLQEWTFVSLSAFYDSARFAQSGWLESTWNNYLILAFVNHLGLILAFFGVRSLLSRIFLKERR
;
A
#
# COMPACT_ATOMS: atom_id res chain seq x y z
N MET A 1 15.87 -26.98 6.93
CA MET A 1 15.93 -25.86 5.95
C MET A 1 14.70 -25.74 5.04
N PRO A 2 14.15 -26.80 4.39
CA PRO A 2 13.13 -26.63 3.36
C PRO A 2 11.83 -25.99 3.89
N ARG A 3 11.39 -26.37 5.11
CA ARG A 3 10.19 -25.77 5.73
C ARG A 3 10.31 -24.26 5.99
N LYS A 4 11.49 -23.78 6.41
CA LYS A 4 11.72 -22.36 6.67
C LYS A 4 11.70 -21.54 5.36
N ILE A 5 12.28 -22.10 4.30
CA ILE A 5 12.25 -21.51 2.96
C ILE A 5 10.81 -21.47 2.44
N LEU A 6 10.04 -22.55 2.60
CA LEU A 6 8.66 -22.62 2.16
C LEU A 6 7.77 -21.58 2.89
N ILE A 7 7.92 -21.45 4.21
CA ILE A 7 7.24 -20.41 4.99
C ILE A 7 7.60 -19.02 4.45
N PHE A 8 8.89 -18.76 4.21
CA PHE A 8 9.34 -17.49 3.67
C PHE A 8 8.73 -17.18 2.30
N VAL A 9 8.83 -18.12 1.35
CA VAL A 9 8.27 -17.97 0.00
C VAL A 9 6.77 -17.71 0.08
N PHE A 10 6.04 -18.48 0.88
CA PHE A 10 4.59 -18.29 1.03
C PHE A 10 4.24 -16.93 1.64
N SER A 11 5.00 -16.47 2.66
CA SER A 11 4.81 -15.14 3.24
C SER A 11 5.08 -14.02 2.23
N VAL A 12 6.14 -14.14 1.40
CA VAL A 12 6.42 -13.17 0.33
C VAL A 12 5.30 -13.17 -0.70
N THR A 13 4.87 -14.35 -1.17
CA THR A 13 3.78 -14.47 -2.15
C THR A 13 2.47 -13.89 -1.61
N ALA A 14 2.11 -14.17 -0.35
CA ALA A 14 0.91 -13.63 0.26
C ALA A 14 0.91 -12.09 0.30
N VAL A 15 2.03 -11.49 0.68
CA VAL A 15 2.19 -10.02 0.72
C VAL A 15 2.17 -9.42 -0.68
N ALA A 16 2.79 -10.08 -1.66
CA ALA A 16 2.74 -9.67 -3.05
C ALA A 16 1.31 -9.68 -3.61
N LEU A 17 0.49 -10.66 -3.22
CA LEU A 17 -0.93 -10.71 -3.58
C LEU A 17 -1.73 -9.58 -2.91
N ILE A 18 -1.48 -9.34 -1.61
CA ILE A 18 -2.12 -8.23 -0.87
C ILE A 18 -1.79 -6.88 -1.53
N ALA A 19 -0.56 -6.67 -1.99
CA ALA A 19 -0.14 -5.44 -2.66
C ALA A 19 -0.91 -5.15 -3.96
N GLN A 20 -1.51 -6.15 -4.60
CA GLN A 20 -2.33 -6.00 -5.81
C GLN A 20 -3.80 -5.67 -5.50
N LEU A 21 -4.25 -5.83 -4.25
CA LEU A 21 -5.64 -5.57 -3.88
C LEU A 21 -5.91 -4.06 -3.76
N PRO A 22 -7.13 -3.60 -4.13
CA PRO A 22 -7.53 -2.20 -4.00
C PRO A 22 -7.94 -1.88 -2.55
N ILE A 23 -6.97 -1.93 -1.64
CA ILE A 23 -7.19 -1.72 -0.19
C ILE A 23 -6.32 -0.61 0.38
N PHE A 24 -5.43 -0.03 -0.43
CA PHE A 24 -4.52 1.02 0.02
C PHE A 24 -5.16 2.37 -0.20
N PRO A 25 -5.33 3.18 0.87
CA PRO A 25 -5.86 4.52 0.73
C PRO A 25 -4.93 5.39 -0.11
N LEU A 26 -5.53 6.17 -1.00
CA LEU A 26 -4.92 7.20 -1.82
C LEU A 26 -5.75 8.47 -1.72
N ILE A 27 -5.08 9.62 -1.60
CA ILE A 27 -5.68 10.92 -1.85
C ILE A 27 -5.18 11.39 -3.21
N SER A 28 -6.11 11.82 -4.05
CA SER A 28 -5.79 12.48 -5.31
C SER A 28 -6.39 13.88 -5.35
N GLU A 29 -5.69 14.82 -5.96
CA GLU A 29 -6.16 16.19 -6.19
C GLU A 29 -6.50 16.38 -7.67
N MET A 30 -7.69 16.91 -7.93
CA MET A 30 -8.15 17.35 -9.23
C MET A 30 -8.37 18.87 -9.19
N ARG A 31 -7.83 19.57 -10.19
CA ARG A 31 -8.01 21.00 -10.37
C ARG A 31 -8.92 21.24 -11.56
N GLU A 32 -10.05 21.88 -11.31
CA GLU A 32 -10.95 22.33 -12.36
C GLU A 32 -10.79 23.83 -12.55
N ILE A 33 -10.42 24.25 -13.76
CA ILE A 33 -10.32 25.67 -14.12
C ILE A 33 -11.59 26.04 -14.89
N THR A 34 -12.42 26.88 -14.28
CA THR A 34 -13.67 27.38 -14.88
C THR A 34 -13.56 28.89 -15.16
N GLN A 35 -14.54 29.44 -15.88
CA GLN A 35 -14.61 30.89 -16.12
C GLN A 35 -14.75 31.71 -14.81
N ASP A 36 -15.25 31.08 -13.74
CA ASP A 36 -15.47 31.70 -12.43
C ASP A 36 -14.28 31.54 -11.46
N GLY A 37 -13.25 30.76 -11.83
CA GLY A 37 -12.05 30.53 -11.02
C GLY A 37 -11.53 29.09 -11.04
N GLU A 38 -10.50 28.83 -10.22
CA GLU A 38 -9.95 27.50 -9.96
C GLU A 38 -10.66 26.84 -8.77
N SER A 39 -11.22 25.66 -8.98
CA SER A 39 -11.72 24.78 -7.91
C SER A 39 -10.75 23.62 -7.69
N LEU A 40 -10.58 23.24 -6.43
CA LEU A 40 -9.66 22.20 -6.02
C LEU A 40 -10.42 21.13 -5.25
N LEU A 41 -10.45 19.93 -5.83
CA LEU A 41 -11.19 18.78 -5.32
C LEU A 41 -10.20 17.71 -4.88
N GLN A 42 -10.31 17.26 -3.63
CA GLN A 42 -9.54 16.12 -3.12
C GLN A 42 -10.46 14.91 -3.01
N GLU A 43 -10.09 13.82 -3.69
CA GLU A 43 -10.82 12.56 -3.69
C GLU A 43 -10.04 11.49 -2.93
N TRP A 44 -10.74 10.75 -2.06
CA TRP A 44 -10.21 9.60 -1.34
C TRP A 44 -10.67 8.31 -2.01
N THR A 45 -9.71 7.50 -2.46
CA THR A 45 -9.99 6.23 -3.11
C THR A 45 -9.12 5.11 -2.55
N PHE A 46 -9.56 3.86 -2.72
CA PHE A 46 -8.74 2.69 -2.42
C PHE A 46 -8.21 2.10 -3.72
N VAL A 47 -6.89 1.92 -3.77
CA VAL A 47 -6.17 1.49 -4.97
C VAL A 47 -5.18 0.37 -4.63
N SER A 48 -4.63 -0.28 -5.66
CA SER A 48 -3.49 -1.19 -5.49
C SER A 48 -2.22 -0.41 -5.18
N LEU A 49 -1.21 -1.07 -4.62
CA LEU A 49 0.07 -0.42 -4.33
C LEU A 49 0.76 0.09 -5.61
N SER A 50 0.60 -0.61 -6.74
CA SER A 50 1.11 -0.14 -8.03
C SER A 50 0.45 1.18 -8.46
N ALA A 51 -0.87 1.25 -8.43
CA ALA A 51 -1.62 2.44 -8.80
C ALA A 51 -1.34 3.62 -7.84
N PHE A 52 -1.15 3.33 -6.55
CA PHE A 52 -0.69 4.31 -5.57
C PHE A 52 0.63 4.96 -6.05
N TYR A 53 1.61 4.17 -6.47
CA TYR A 53 2.89 4.71 -6.97
C TYR A 53 2.81 5.38 -8.33
N ASP A 54 1.92 4.91 -9.22
CA ASP A 54 1.69 5.58 -10.49
C ASP A 54 1.15 7.00 -10.29
N SER A 55 0.31 7.22 -9.27
CA SER A 55 -0.16 8.58 -8.93
C SER A 55 0.96 9.53 -8.50
N ALA A 56 2.05 9.03 -7.90
CA ALA A 56 3.19 9.85 -7.51
C ALA A 56 3.86 10.56 -8.70
N ARG A 57 3.81 9.92 -9.88
CA ARG A 57 4.35 10.52 -11.11
C ARG A 57 3.56 11.74 -11.54
N PHE A 58 2.24 11.74 -11.32
CA PHE A 58 1.36 12.86 -11.65
C PHE A 58 1.33 13.93 -10.56
N ALA A 59 1.61 13.54 -9.31
CA ALA A 59 1.68 14.44 -8.17
C ALA A 59 2.79 15.51 -8.28
N GLN A 60 3.95 15.14 -8.84
CA GLN A 60 5.14 16.00 -8.90
C GLN A 60 4.93 17.32 -9.67
N SER A 61 3.92 17.40 -10.53
CA SER A 61 3.66 18.57 -11.38
C SER A 61 2.39 19.35 -11.03
N GLY A 62 1.55 18.86 -10.12
CA GLY A 62 0.19 19.42 -10.00
C GLY A 62 -0.48 19.39 -8.63
N TRP A 63 0.06 18.70 -7.64
CA TRP A 63 -0.56 18.63 -6.31
C TRP A 63 -0.06 19.73 -5.37
N LEU A 64 -0.95 20.20 -4.50
CA LEU A 64 -0.55 21.03 -3.36
C LEU A 64 0.41 20.26 -2.44
N GLU A 65 1.26 21.01 -1.73
CA GLU A 65 2.19 20.46 -0.74
C GLU A 65 1.47 19.67 0.37
N SER A 66 0.26 20.09 0.75
CA SER A 66 -0.58 19.38 1.71
C SER A 66 -1.02 18.00 1.20
N THR A 67 -1.47 17.93 -0.06
CA THR A 67 -1.84 16.67 -0.74
C THR A 67 -0.62 15.75 -0.85
N TRP A 68 0.54 16.31 -1.21
CA TRP A 68 1.81 15.58 -1.28
C TRP A 68 2.24 15.00 0.08
N ASN A 69 2.16 15.80 1.15
CA ASN A 69 2.49 15.33 2.50
C ASN A 69 1.57 14.20 2.95
N ASN A 70 0.27 14.30 2.68
CA ASN A 70 -0.66 13.22 2.97
C ASN A 70 -0.33 11.96 2.17
N TYR A 71 0.01 12.10 0.88
CA TYR A 71 0.46 10.99 0.06
C TYR A 71 1.69 10.30 0.67
N LEU A 72 2.71 11.05 1.11
CA LEU A 72 3.90 10.47 1.76
C LEU A 72 3.57 9.73 3.05
N ILE A 73 2.67 10.27 3.88
CA ILE A 73 2.20 9.61 5.10
C ILE A 73 1.50 8.29 4.75
N LEU A 74 0.60 8.30 3.76
CA LEU A 74 -0.10 7.10 3.32
C LEU A 74 0.88 6.08 2.72
N ALA A 75 1.91 6.52 2.00
CA ALA A 75 2.95 5.65 1.49
C ALA A 75 3.63 4.90 2.63
N PHE A 76 4.02 5.61 3.68
CA PHE A 76 4.61 5.01 4.88
C PHE A 76 3.66 4.02 5.57
N VAL A 77 2.40 4.41 5.79
CA VAL A 77 1.39 3.58 6.43
C VAL A 77 1.14 2.29 5.64
N ASN A 78 1.03 2.39 4.31
CA ASN A 78 0.82 1.25 3.41
C ASN A 78 1.99 0.24 3.50
N HIS A 79 3.23 0.74 3.55
CA HIS A 79 4.41 -0.11 3.70
C HIS A 79 4.48 -0.78 5.07
N LEU A 80 4.22 -0.02 6.12
CA LEU A 80 4.16 -0.56 7.48
C LEU A 80 3.10 -1.68 7.57
N GLY A 81 1.93 -1.47 6.96
CA GLY A 81 0.87 -2.48 6.86
C GLY A 81 1.33 -3.76 6.17
N LEU A 82 2.02 -3.66 5.03
CA LEU A 82 2.56 -4.83 4.30
C LEU A 82 3.63 -5.58 5.10
N ILE A 83 4.50 -4.86 5.81
CA ILE A 83 5.52 -5.45 6.69
C ILE A 83 4.84 -6.22 7.82
N LEU A 84 3.83 -5.63 8.47
CA LEU A 84 3.07 -6.29 9.52
C LEU A 84 2.33 -7.52 8.99
N ALA A 85 1.74 -7.45 7.80
CA ALA A 85 1.11 -8.59 7.13
C ALA A 85 2.12 -9.71 6.87
N PHE A 86 3.32 -9.39 6.40
CA PHE A 86 4.40 -10.37 6.21
C PHE A 86 4.71 -11.12 7.51
N PHE A 87 4.94 -10.39 8.60
CA PHE A 87 5.24 -11.01 9.89
C PHE A 87 4.05 -11.78 10.47
N GLY A 88 2.82 -11.30 10.26
CA GLY A 88 1.59 -11.99 10.63
C GLY A 88 1.46 -13.35 9.94
N VAL A 89 1.58 -13.38 8.61
CA VAL A 89 1.54 -14.62 7.81
C VAL A 89 2.68 -15.55 8.21
N ARG A 90 3.91 -15.04 8.33
CA ARG A 90 5.07 -15.83 8.75
C ARG A 90 4.87 -16.46 10.12
N SER A 91 4.35 -15.69 11.09
CA SER A 91 4.06 -16.16 12.45
C SER A 91 2.99 -17.25 12.44
N LEU A 92 1.91 -17.04 11.69
CA LEU A 92 0.83 -18.03 11.54
C LEU A 92 1.33 -19.34 10.94
N LEU A 93 2.04 -19.28 9.82
CA LEU A 93 2.61 -20.47 9.16
C LEU A 93 3.64 -21.18 10.05
N SER A 94 4.46 -20.43 10.78
CA SER A 94 5.41 -21.01 11.74
C SER A 94 4.67 -21.77 12.84
N ARG A 95 3.55 -21.25 13.34
CA ARG A 95 2.70 -21.94 14.33
C ARG A 95 2.02 -23.19 13.75
N ILE A 96 1.75 -23.26 12.45
CA ILE A 96 1.12 -24.42 11.84
C ILE A 96 2.17 -25.50 11.54
N PHE A 97 3.25 -25.14 10.84
CA PHE A 97 4.21 -26.11 10.29
C PHE A 97 5.39 -26.46 11.21
N LEU A 98 5.63 -25.68 12.28
CA LEU A 98 6.73 -25.92 13.23
C LEU A 98 6.25 -26.31 14.64
N LYS A 99 4.94 -26.30 14.91
CA LYS A 99 4.37 -26.64 16.23
C LYS A 99 4.19 -28.14 16.46
N GLU A 100 4.34 -28.98 15.44
CA GLU A 100 4.19 -30.45 15.50
C GLU A 100 5.38 -31.23 16.12
N ARG A 101 6.34 -30.56 16.78
CA ARG A 101 7.39 -31.27 17.54
C ARG A 101 7.52 -30.69 18.95
N ARG A 102 6.56 -30.99 19.81
CA ARG A 102 6.79 -31.16 21.25
C ARG A 102 6.05 -32.41 21.69
#